data_AF-A0A672ML68-F1
#
_entry.id   AF-A0A672ML68-F1
#
_cell.length_a   1.000
_cell.length_b   1.000
_cell.length_c   1.000
_cell.angle_alpha   90.00
_cell.angle_beta   90.00
_cell.angle_gamma   90.00
#
_symmetry.space_group_name_H-M   'P 1'
#
loop_
_entity.id
_entity.type
_entity.pdbx_description
1 polymer ?
#
loop_
_entity_poly.entity_id
_entity_poly.type
_entity_poly.pdbx_seq_one_letter_code
_entity_poly.pdbx_strand_id
1 'polypeptide(L)'
;MEYWRQCSLWLINCKVLPRNHRVTADSAQVFDLAQTLRDGVLLCQLLNNLRPDTINLKEINLRPQMSQFLCLKNIRTFLSACCEAFGMKKSELFDAFDLFDVRDFGKVIKSKIFFQEFLISHFLKETNSKLQYVLMCVCVCVGGGGGTTDQRN
;
A
#
# COMPACT_ATOMS: atom_id res chain seq x y z
N MET A 1 17.06 -7.53 10.41
CA MET A 1 15.99 -8.06 9.52
C MET A 1 15.82 -7.11 8.35
N GLU A 2 15.73 -7.63 7.13
CA GLU A 2 15.49 -6.83 5.93
C GLU A 2 13.99 -6.58 5.74
N TYR A 3 13.46 -5.48 6.29
CA TYR A 3 12.03 -5.12 6.20
C TYR A 3 11.48 -5.12 4.77
N TRP A 4 12.32 -4.77 3.78
CA TRP A 4 11.93 -4.75 2.38
C TRP A 4 11.60 -6.16 1.84
N ARG A 5 12.29 -7.22 2.28
CA ARG A 5 11.97 -8.61 1.87
C ARG A 5 10.62 -9.05 2.42
N GLN A 6 10.31 -8.66 3.65
CA GLN A 6 9.01 -8.93 4.26
C GLN A 6 7.88 -8.18 3.54
N CYS A 7 8.13 -6.92 3.17
CA CYS A 7 7.23 -6.13 2.33
C CYS A 7 6.98 -6.80 0.96
N SER A 8 8.04 -7.26 0.28
CA SER A 8 7.91 -8.02 -0.98
C SER A 8 7.02 -9.25 -0.83
N LEU A 9 7.19 -10.02 0.25
CA LEU A 9 6.38 -11.21 0.51
C LEU A 9 4.92 -10.85 0.79
N TRP A 10 4.68 -9.77 1.54
CA TRP A 10 3.33 -9.29 1.80
C TRP A 10 2.62 -8.84 0.52
N LEU A 11 3.28 -8.10 -0.37
CA LEU A 11 2.74 -7.71 -1.68
C LEU A 11 2.35 -8.92 -2.54
N ILE A 12 3.08 -10.03 -2.44
CA ILE A 12 2.74 -11.29 -3.11
C ILE A 12 1.49 -11.93 -2.49
N ASN A 13 1.37 -11.90 -1.16
CA ASN A 13 0.19 -12.42 -0.46
C ASN A 13 -1.07 -11.61 -0.78
N CYS A 14 -0.92 -10.28 -0.91
CA CYS A 14 -1.97 -9.36 -1.36
C CYS A 14 -2.27 -9.46 -2.87
N LYS A 15 -1.66 -10.40 -3.60
CA LYS A 15 -1.88 -10.64 -5.04
C LYS A 15 -1.53 -9.45 -5.96
N VAL A 16 -0.67 -8.54 -5.47
CA VAL A 16 -0.17 -7.40 -6.26
C VAL A 16 1.06 -7.80 -7.08
N LEU A 17 1.86 -8.72 -6.54
CA LEU A 17 3.04 -9.27 -7.21
C LEU A 17 2.91 -10.78 -7.41
N PRO A 18 3.40 -11.34 -8.53
CA PRO A 18 3.45 -12.78 -8.72
C PRO A 18 4.55 -13.40 -7.84
N ARG A 19 4.38 -14.68 -7.49
CA ARG A 19 5.32 -15.40 -6.59
C ARG A 19 6.72 -15.57 -7.15
N ASN A 20 6.87 -15.54 -8.47
CA ASN A 20 8.13 -15.66 -9.21
C ASN A 20 8.67 -14.29 -9.66
N HIS A 21 8.24 -13.20 -9.01
CA HIS A 21 8.70 -11.86 -9.37
C HIS A 21 10.19 -11.66 -9.02
N ARG A 22 10.92 -10.86 -9.81
CA ARG A 22 12.36 -10.61 -9.62
C ARG A 22 12.75 -10.14 -8.20
N VAL A 23 11.84 -9.49 -7.48
CA VAL A 23 12.07 -8.99 -6.11
C VAL A 23 12.17 -10.10 -5.06
N THR A 24 11.86 -11.34 -5.42
CA THR A 24 12.02 -12.53 -4.56
C THR A 24 13.32 -13.27 -4.81
N ALA A 25 14.12 -12.88 -5.81
CA ALA A 25 15.41 -13.51 -6.06
C ALA A 25 16.38 -13.27 -4.89
N ASP A 26 17.29 -14.21 -4.65
CA ASP A 26 18.28 -14.05 -3.58
C ASP A 26 19.19 -12.84 -3.81
N SER A 27 19.49 -12.56 -5.08
CA SER A 27 20.26 -11.40 -5.54
C SER A 27 19.47 -10.08 -5.58
N ALA A 28 18.16 -10.12 -5.29
CA ALA A 28 17.34 -8.91 -5.33
C ALA A 28 17.79 -7.91 -4.27
N GLN A 29 17.69 -6.63 -4.60
CA GLN A 29 18.01 -5.53 -3.72
C GLN A 29 16.77 -4.69 -3.43
N VAL A 30 16.86 -3.88 -2.38
CA VAL A 30 15.82 -2.91 -2.02
C VAL A 30 15.42 -2.00 -3.20
N PHE A 31 16.37 -1.69 -4.08
CA PHE A 31 16.14 -0.89 -5.28
C PHE A 31 15.21 -1.56 -6.28
N ASP A 32 15.25 -2.89 -6.43
CA ASP A 32 14.34 -3.63 -7.32
C ASP A 32 12.89 -3.48 -6.88
N LEU A 33 12.65 -3.53 -5.56
CA LEU A 33 11.33 -3.30 -4.99
C LEU A 33 10.90 -1.83 -5.18
N ALA A 34 11.81 -0.88 -4.93
CA ALA A 34 11.52 0.53 -5.14
C ALA A 34 11.12 0.83 -6.58
N GLN A 35 11.87 0.32 -7.57
CA GLN A 35 11.54 0.47 -8.99
C GLN A 35 10.20 -0.16 -9.35
N THR A 36 9.85 -1.27 -8.70
CA THR A 36 8.58 -1.98 -8.93
C THR A 36 7.38 -1.17 -8.43
N LEU A 37 7.52 -0.40 -7.34
CA LEU A 37 6.45 0.44 -6.78
C LEU A 37 6.45 1.88 -7.32
N ARG A 38 7.52 2.28 -8.01
CA ARG A 38 7.84 3.67 -8.38
C ARG A 38 6.77 4.37 -9.21
N ASP A 39 6.01 3.63 -10.00
CA ASP A 39 4.99 4.18 -10.89
C ASP A 39 3.63 4.40 -10.19
N GLY A 40 3.50 3.94 -8.95
CA GLY A 40 2.29 4.02 -8.13
C GLY A 40 1.14 3.11 -8.57
N VAL A 41 1.24 2.37 -9.68
CA VAL A 41 0.14 1.54 -10.18
C VAL A 41 -0.13 0.38 -9.23
N LEU A 42 0.93 -0.33 -8.83
CA LEU A 42 0.84 -1.45 -7.91
C LEU A 42 0.34 -1.02 -6.52
N LEU A 43 0.67 0.20 -6.09
CA LEU A 43 0.17 0.75 -4.82
C LEU A 43 -1.34 1.00 -4.87
N CYS A 44 -1.85 1.52 -5.98
CA CYS A 44 -3.30 1.69 -6.15
C CYS A 44 -4.03 0.34 -6.20
N GLN A 45 -3.45 -0.65 -6.89
CA GLN A 45 -3.99 -2.01 -6.93
C GLN A 45 -3.98 -2.68 -5.56
N LEU A 46 -2.93 -2.46 -4.77
CA LEU A 46 -2.85 -2.94 -3.39
C LEU A 46 -4.05 -2.48 -2.57
N LEU A 47 -4.41 -1.19 -2.59
CA LEU A 47 -5.55 -0.71 -1.83
C LEU A 47 -6.86 -1.36 -2.27
N ASN A 48 -7.07 -1.58 -3.57
CA ASN A 48 -8.24 -2.29 -4.06
C ASN A 48 -8.30 -3.77 -3.65
N ASN A 49 -7.14 -4.41 -3.48
CA ASN A 49 -7.08 -5.79 -2.98
C ASN A 49 -7.36 -5.86 -1.46
N LEU A 50 -7.03 -4.81 -0.71
CA LEU A 50 -7.31 -4.72 0.73
C LEU A 50 -8.77 -4.33 1.00
N ARG A 51 -9.28 -3.36 0.23
CA ARG A 51 -10.65 -2.90 0.27
C ARG A 51 -11.13 -2.65 -1.17
N PRO A 52 -12.06 -3.48 -1.68
CA PRO A 52 -12.60 -3.32 -3.03
C PRO A 52 -13.13 -1.91 -3.29
N ASP A 53 -12.99 -1.45 -4.53
CA ASP A 53 -13.51 -0.16 -5.02
C ASP A 53 -12.98 1.09 -4.28
N THR A 54 -11.83 0.98 -3.60
CA THR A 54 -11.20 2.14 -2.92
C THR A 54 -10.66 3.17 -3.91
N ILE A 55 -10.02 2.72 -4.99
CA ILE A 55 -9.52 3.55 -6.08
C ILE A 55 -10.16 3.10 -7.39
N ASN A 56 -10.77 4.04 -8.10
CA ASN A 56 -11.21 3.81 -9.46
C ASN A 56 -10.00 3.65 -10.39
N LEU A 57 -9.72 2.42 -10.84
CA LEU A 57 -8.56 2.14 -11.70
C LEU A 57 -8.64 2.84 -13.08
N LYS A 58 -9.79 3.39 -13.46
CA LYS A 58 -9.93 4.23 -14.66
C LYS A 58 -9.34 5.63 -14.49
N GLU A 59 -9.11 6.07 -13.25
CA GLU A 59 -8.59 7.42 -12.94
C GLU A 59 -7.06 7.45 -12.82
N ILE A 60 -6.45 6.28 -12.65
CA ILE A 60 -4.99 6.12 -12.59
C ILE A 60 -4.42 5.79 -13.97
N ASN A 61 -3.13 6.08 -14.15
CA ASN A 61 -2.42 5.81 -15.39
C ASN A 61 -1.77 4.42 -15.30
N LEU A 62 -2.41 3.40 -15.88
CA LEU A 62 -1.90 2.02 -15.88
C LEU A 62 -0.63 1.82 -16.72
N ARG A 63 -0.36 2.74 -17.66
CA ARG A 63 0.85 2.74 -18.49
C ARG A 63 1.49 4.14 -18.46
N PRO A 64 2.09 4.53 -17.32
CA PRO A 64 2.61 5.88 -17.17
C PRO A 64 3.87 6.14 -18.02
N GLN A 65 4.44 5.11 -18.67
CA GLN A 65 5.65 5.22 -19.52
C GLN A 65 6.81 5.96 -18.83
N MET A 66 6.93 5.82 -17.51
CA MET A 66 7.89 6.55 -16.67
C MET A 66 7.74 8.09 -16.69
N SER A 67 6.62 8.61 -17.18
CA SER A 67 6.30 10.04 -17.11
C SER A 67 6.18 10.48 -15.65
N GLN A 68 7.01 11.44 -15.25
CA GLN A 68 7.02 11.99 -13.91
C GLN A 68 5.63 12.47 -13.47
N PHE A 69 4.91 13.18 -14.35
CA PHE A 69 3.58 13.69 -14.04
C PHE A 69 2.58 12.54 -13.78
N LEU A 70 2.61 11.49 -14.60
CA LEU A 70 1.68 10.36 -14.47
C LEU A 70 1.99 9.48 -13.26
N CYS A 71 3.27 9.19 -13.00
CA CYS A 71 3.70 8.43 -11.83
C CYS A 71 3.36 9.20 -10.54
N LEU A 72 3.68 10.49 -10.45
CA LEU A 72 3.35 11.31 -9.29
C LEU A 72 1.84 11.42 -9.07
N LYS A 73 1.03 11.51 -10.15
CA LYS A 73 -0.43 11.48 -10.05
C LYS A 73 -0.89 10.17 -9.39
N ASN A 74 -0.42 9.02 -9.88
CA ASN A 74 -0.79 7.72 -9.32
C ASN A 74 -0.41 7.60 -7.83
N ILE A 75 0.82 7.98 -7.47
CA ILE A 75 1.29 7.93 -6.07
C ILE A 75 0.43 8.85 -5.19
N ARG A 76 0.09 10.05 -5.64
CA ARG A 76 -0.77 10.97 -4.89
C ARG A 76 -2.18 10.40 -4.71
N THR A 77 -2.74 9.75 -5.74
CA THR A 77 -4.03 9.05 -5.64
C THR A 77 -3.99 7.98 -4.55
N PHE A 78 -2.92 7.16 -4.51
CA PHE A 78 -2.71 6.20 -3.44
C PHE A 78 -2.68 6.86 -2.05
N LEU A 79 -1.90 7.94 -1.89
CA LEU A 79 -1.77 8.63 -0.60
C LEU A 79 -3.09 9.25 -0.13
N SER A 80 -3.89 9.83 -1.05
CA SER A 80 -5.22 10.37 -0.75
C SER A 80 -6.17 9.27 -0.28
N ALA A 81 -6.20 8.15 -1.01
CA ALA A 81 -7.03 7.01 -0.67
C ALA A 81 -6.66 6.39 0.69
N CYS A 82 -5.38 6.35 1.06
CA CYS A 82 -4.95 5.95 2.40
C CYS A 82 -5.53 6.86 3.50
N CYS A 83 -5.65 8.16 3.25
CA CYS A 83 -6.25 9.07 4.22
C CYS A 83 -7.78 8.90 4.29
N GLU A 84 -8.43 8.82 3.13
CA GLU A 84 -9.89 8.81 3.01
C GLU A 84 -10.52 7.47 3.38
N ALA A 85 -9.96 6.36 2.87
CA ALA A 85 -10.53 5.03 3.04
C ALA A 85 -9.98 4.25 4.24
N PHE A 86 -8.78 4.60 4.72
CA PHE A 86 -8.09 3.92 5.82
C PHE A 86 -7.84 4.84 7.04
N GLY A 87 -8.24 6.11 6.98
CA GLY A 87 -8.14 7.04 8.11
C GLY A 87 -6.71 7.42 8.52
N MET A 88 -5.72 7.25 7.62
CA MET A 88 -4.32 7.52 7.95
C MET A 88 -4.03 9.02 8.02
N LYS A 89 -3.13 9.41 8.93
CA LYS A 89 -2.64 10.78 8.99
C LYS A 89 -1.56 11.00 7.94
N LYS A 90 -1.53 12.20 7.33
CA LYS A 90 -0.45 12.59 6.40
C LYS A 90 0.95 12.44 6.99
N SER A 91 1.12 12.65 8.29
CA SER A 91 2.39 12.48 9.01
C SER A 91 2.88 11.02 9.08
N GLU A 92 2.02 10.05 8.81
CA GLU A 92 2.31 8.61 8.83
C GLU A 92 2.58 8.05 7.41
N LEU A 93 2.38 8.90 6.41
CA LEU A 93 2.59 8.61 5.00
C LEU A 93 3.92 9.17 4.51
N PHE A 94 4.41 8.63 3.40
CA PHE A 94 5.58 9.14 2.70
C PHE A 94 5.19 10.24 1.69
N ASP A 95 6.15 11.06 1.28
CA ASP A 95 5.93 12.05 0.23
C ASP A 95 6.07 11.43 -1.15
N ALA A 96 5.27 11.86 -2.13
CA ALA A 96 5.27 11.24 -3.46
C ALA A 96 6.68 11.19 -4.12
N PHE A 97 7.50 12.20 -3.86
CA PHE A 97 8.89 12.26 -4.34
C PHE A 97 9.84 11.29 -3.61
N ASP A 98 9.54 10.89 -2.38
CA ASP A 98 10.37 9.94 -1.62
C ASP A 98 10.38 8.58 -2.31
N LEU A 99 9.25 8.19 -2.92
CA LEU A 99 9.15 6.99 -3.75
C LEU A 99 9.60 7.25 -5.19
N PHE A 100 9.12 8.32 -5.83
CA PHE A 100 9.38 8.56 -7.25
C PHE A 100 10.86 8.77 -7.57
N ASP A 101 11.58 9.54 -6.75
CA ASP A 101 13.02 9.77 -6.92
C ASP A 101 13.86 8.78 -6.10
N VAL A 102 13.22 7.84 -5.39
CA VAL A 102 13.87 6.83 -4.53
C VAL A 102 14.81 7.49 -3.49
N ARG A 103 14.45 8.68 -3.01
CA ARG A 103 15.28 9.45 -2.06
C ARG A 103 15.31 8.81 -0.68
N ASP A 104 14.16 8.32 -0.24
CA ASP A 104 14.02 7.65 1.05
C ASP A 104 12.98 6.53 0.97
N PHE A 105 13.38 5.43 0.33
CA PHE A 105 12.53 4.23 0.28
C PHE A 105 12.38 3.57 1.66
N GLY A 106 13.27 3.87 2.61
CA GLY A 106 13.14 3.44 4.00
C GLY A 106 11.88 4.00 4.65
N LYS A 107 11.58 5.28 4.44
CA LYS A 107 10.33 5.93 4.89
C LYS A 107 9.09 5.31 4.24
N VAL A 108 9.17 4.92 2.96
CA VAL A 108 8.08 4.21 2.26
C VAL A 108 7.77 2.87 2.93
N ILE A 109 8.78 2.02 3.15
CA ILE A 109 8.59 0.70 3.80
C ILE A 109 8.10 0.84 5.25
N LYS A 110 8.54 1.89 5.95
CA LYS A 110 8.12 2.18 7.33
C LYS A 110 6.74 2.82 7.44
N SER A 111 6.14 3.25 6.33
CA SER A 111 4.81 3.87 6.37
C SER A 111 3.79 2.90 6.95
N LYS A 112 2.87 3.44 7.75
CA LYS A 112 1.94 2.62 8.53
C LYS A 112 1.13 1.64 7.70
N ILE A 113 0.82 1.95 6.45
CA ILE A 113 0.14 0.99 5.55
C ILE A 113 0.88 -0.35 5.42
N PHE A 114 2.21 -0.35 5.38
CA PHE A 114 3.02 -1.58 5.32
C PHE A 114 3.24 -2.20 6.71
N PHE A 115 3.21 -1.38 7.77
CA PHE A 115 3.53 -1.81 9.14
C PHE A 115 2.31 -2.29 9.94
N GLN A 116 1.14 -1.73 9.67
CA GLN A 116 -0.12 -2.01 10.36
C GLN A 116 -0.67 -3.39 9.94
N GLU A 117 -0.38 -3.83 8.72
CA GLU A 117 -0.63 -5.21 8.29
C GLU A 117 0.46 -6.21 8.72
N PHE A 118 1.71 -5.77 8.87
CA PHE A 118 2.79 -6.61 9.38
C PHE A 118 2.49 -7.11 10.80
N LEU A 119 1.99 -6.23 11.69
CA LEU A 119 1.57 -6.59 13.04
C LEU A 119 0.35 -7.54 13.05
N ILE A 120 -0.62 -7.35 12.16
CA ILE A 120 -1.77 -8.26 12.03
C ILE A 120 -1.31 -9.66 11.55
N SER A 121 -0.38 -9.74 10.59
CA SER A 121 0.16 -11.02 10.13
C SER A 121 1.01 -11.75 11.17
N HIS A 122 1.73 -11.01 12.03
CA HIS A 122 2.56 -11.58 13.09
C HIS A 122 1.71 -11.99 14.32
N PHE A 123 0.62 -11.30 14.61
CA PHE A 123 -0.32 -11.67 15.68
C PHE A 123 -1.30 -12.79 15.28
N LEU A 124 -1.61 -12.96 13.98
CA LEU A 124 -2.57 -13.97 13.50
C LEU A 124 -2.00 -15.33 13.11
N LYS A 125 -0.69 -15.56 13.28
CA LYS A 125 -0.13 -16.92 13.09
C LYS A 125 -0.69 -17.96 14.07
N GLU A 126 -1.42 -17.55 15.11
CA GLU A 126 -2.09 -18.45 16.06
C GLU A 126 -3.53 -18.85 15.69
N THR A 127 -4.16 -18.26 14.66
CA THR A 127 -5.56 -18.62 14.34
C THR A 127 -5.85 -18.86 12.85
N ASN A 128 -6.47 -20.01 12.59
CA ASN A 128 -6.95 -20.59 11.33
C ASN A 128 -7.11 -19.69 10.08
N SER A 129 -6.72 -20.27 8.93
CA SER A 129 -6.55 -19.65 7.60
C SER A 129 -7.77 -18.94 6.97
N LYS A 130 -8.98 -19.10 7.51
CA LYS A 130 -10.20 -18.43 7.02
C LYS A 130 -10.51 -17.11 7.75
N LEU A 131 -10.06 -16.93 8.99
CA LEU A 131 -10.23 -15.66 9.72
C LEU A 131 -9.21 -14.59 9.29
N GLN A 132 -8.08 -15.00 8.72
CA GLN A 132 -6.99 -14.11 8.28
C GLN A 132 -7.44 -13.03 7.29
N TYR A 133 -8.34 -13.37 6.36
CA TYR A 133 -8.88 -12.42 5.38
C TYR A 133 -9.98 -11.52 5.98
N VAL A 134 -10.80 -12.05 6.88
CA VAL A 134 -11.89 -11.30 7.51
C VAL A 134 -11.32 -10.24 8.48
N LEU A 135 -10.28 -10.58 9.25
CA LEU A 135 -9.69 -9.63 10.19
C LEU A 135 -8.84 -8.55 9.52
N MET A 136 -8.22 -8.85 8.36
CA MET A 136 -7.59 -7.83 7.50
C MET A 136 -8.59 -6.72 7.14
N CYS A 137 -9.81 -7.08 6.72
CA CYS A 137 -10.86 -6.09 6.44
C CYS A 137 -11.37 -5.40 7.71
N VAL A 138 -11.47 -6.10 8.84
CA VAL A 138 -12.03 -5.53 10.09
C VAL A 138 -11.11 -4.47 10.71
N CYS A 139 -9.79 -4.66 10.75
CA CYS A 139 -8.88 -3.65 11.30
C CYS A 139 -8.82 -2.36 10.47
N VAL A 140 -9.03 -2.45 9.16
CA VAL A 140 -9.16 -1.27 8.28
C VAL A 140 -10.46 -0.50 8.58
N CYS A 141 -11.54 -1.19 8.93
CA CYS A 141 -12.85 -0.57 9.15
C CYS A 141 -13.06 0.05 10.54
N VAL A 142 -12.26 -0.30 11.56
CA VAL A 142 -12.48 0.18 12.95
C VAL A 142 -11.93 1.61 13.20
N GLY A 143 -11.29 2.24 12.20
CA GLY A 143 -10.83 3.64 12.30
C GLY A 143 -11.88 4.73 12.02
N GLY A 144 -13.12 4.37 11.68
CA GLY A 144 -14.17 5.33 11.28
C GLY A 144 -15.10 5.74 12.42
N GLY A 145 -14.59 6.47 13.40
CA GLY A 145 -15.40 7.09 14.45
C GLY A 145 -15.37 8.61 14.38
N GLY A 146 -16.43 9.22 13.83
CA GLY A 146 -16.80 10.62 14.10
C GLY A 146 -16.86 11.53 12.87
N GLY A 147 -18.08 11.93 12.49
CA GLY A 147 -18.26 13.02 11.52
C GLY A 147 -19.60 13.12 10.81
N THR A 148 -20.72 12.67 11.38
CA THR A 148 -22.03 13.16 10.95
C THR A 148 -22.25 14.54 11.56
N THR A 149 -22.06 15.60 10.78
CA THR A 149 -22.80 16.85 10.97
C THR A 149 -23.53 17.14 9.68
N ASP A 150 -24.77 16.70 9.71
CA ASP A 150 -25.93 17.27 9.04
C ASP A 150 -25.83 18.81 9.01
N GLN A 151 -25.89 19.38 7.81
CA GLN A 151 -26.27 20.78 7.61
C GLN A 151 -27.34 20.83 6.53
N ARG A 152 -28.55 20.41 6.92
CA ARG A 152 -29.76 21.15 6.57
C ARG A 152 -29.79 22.45 7.37
N ASN A 153 -29.53 23.58 6.73
CA ASN A 153 -30.47 24.70 6.58
C ASN A 153 -29.82 25.80 5.74
#